data_AF-A0A4Q2E0T0-F1
#
_entry.id   AF-A0A4Q2E0T0-F1
#
_cell.length_a   1.000
_cell.length_b   1.000
_cell.length_c   1.000
_cell.angle_alpha   90.00
_cell.angle_beta   90.00
_cell.angle_gamma   90.00
#
_symmetry.space_group_name_H-M   'P 1'
#
loop_
_entity.id
_entity.type
_entity.pdbx_description
1 polymer ?
#
loop_
_entity_poly.entity_id
_entity_poly.type
_entity_poly.pdbx_seq_one_letter_code
_entity_poly.pdbx_strand_id
1 'polypeptide(L)'
;IECDIISILSTIRVEQNIKYPMYLIDNARASFLLKIVDDIKNRFSDKKISFFYPKIGSAILVEENRSGNSLPLELIASEVIPFTINDGNAISLIFYANQSFSLDSYKKLIAYSLQFSSGLVQEIRIGMPDYNPTKHEQEAKIARMHFSNREEEIIPFSFNRSMLSFLE
;
A
#
# COMPACT_ATOMS: atom_id res chain seq x y z
N ILE A 1 -20.32 10.98 0.06
CA ILE A 1 -20.85 9.61 0.29
C ILE A 1 -19.82 8.66 -0.29
N GLU A 2 -19.01 8.04 0.56
CA GLU A 2 -18.14 6.92 0.17
C GLU A 2 -19.08 5.77 -0.18
N CYS A 3 -19.19 5.44 -1.46
CA CYS A 3 -20.09 4.40 -1.94
C CYS A 3 -19.23 3.32 -2.60
N ASP A 4 -19.24 2.13 -1.99
CA ASP A 4 -18.72 0.90 -2.56
C ASP A 4 -19.82 0.26 -3.38
N ILE A 5 -19.60 0.17 -4.70
CA ILE A 5 -20.57 -0.46 -5.62
C ILE A 5 -20.11 -1.83 -6.11
N ILE A 6 -18.93 -2.31 -5.70
CA ILE A 6 -18.39 -3.60 -6.12
C ILE A 6 -19.36 -4.72 -5.77
N SER A 7 -19.89 -4.68 -4.55
CA SER A 7 -20.88 -5.66 -4.08
C SER A 7 -22.17 -5.65 -4.92
N ILE A 8 -22.62 -4.47 -5.37
CA ILE A 8 -23.81 -4.29 -6.20
C ILE A 8 -23.57 -4.85 -7.61
N LEU A 9 -22.39 -4.59 -8.17
CA LEU A 9 -22.02 -5.02 -9.52
C LEU A 9 -21.53 -6.48 -9.58
N SER A 10 -21.42 -7.17 -8.44
CA SER A 10 -20.87 -8.53 -8.33
C SER A 10 -21.57 -9.59 -9.19
N THR A 11 -22.82 -9.33 -9.59
CA THR A 11 -23.64 -10.24 -10.41
C THR A 11 -23.63 -9.91 -11.90
N ILE A 12 -22.96 -8.81 -12.30
CA ILE A 12 -22.89 -8.40 -13.70
C ILE A 12 -22.07 -9.40 -14.50
N ARG A 13 -22.62 -9.81 -15.64
CA ARG A 13 -21.91 -10.62 -16.62
C ARG A 13 -21.37 -9.73 -17.71
N VAL A 14 -20.05 -9.65 -17.74
CA VAL A 14 -19.31 -8.96 -18.79
C VAL A 14 -19.23 -9.88 -20.02
N GLU A 15 -19.36 -9.32 -21.23
CA GLU A 15 -19.22 -10.09 -22.47
C GLU A 15 -17.84 -10.75 -22.58
N GLN A 16 -17.78 -11.96 -23.13
CA GLN A 16 -16.53 -12.74 -23.18
C GLN A 16 -15.54 -12.25 -24.25
N ASN A 17 -15.97 -11.38 -25.17
CA ASN A 17 -15.18 -10.93 -26.32
C ASN A 17 -14.41 -9.62 -26.07
N ILE A 18 -14.13 -9.30 -24.80
CA ILE A 18 -13.43 -8.06 -24.47
C ILE A 18 -11.95 -8.15 -24.83
N LYS A 19 -11.50 -7.16 -25.59
CA LYS A 19 -10.12 -7.03 -26.09
C LYS A 19 -9.16 -6.35 -25.10
N TYR A 20 -9.68 -5.54 -24.17
CA TYR A 20 -8.89 -4.68 -23.29
C TYR A 20 -9.31 -4.84 -21.81
N PRO A 21 -8.39 -4.72 -20.85
CA PRO A 21 -8.75 -4.77 -19.44
C PRO A 21 -9.72 -3.64 -19.07
N MET A 22 -10.70 -3.95 -18.23
CA MET A 22 -11.61 -2.97 -17.65
C MET A 22 -11.34 -2.82 -16.17
N TYR A 23 -11.32 -1.57 -15.71
CA TYR A 23 -11.09 -1.22 -14.32
C TYR A 23 -12.32 -0.52 -13.77
N LEU A 24 -12.77 -0.94 -12.60
CA LEU A 24 -13.85 -0.31 -11.87
C LEU A 24 -13.27 0.58 -10.78
N ILE A 25 -13.53 1.88 -10.84
CA ILE A 25 -13.15 2.84 -9.81
C ILE A 25 -14.42 3.49 -9.29
N ASP A 26 -14.74 3.23 -8.01
CA ASP A 26 -15.87 3.82 -7.33
C ASP A 26 -15.44 4.90 -6.32
N ASN A 27 -16.42 5.45 -5.59
CA ASN A 27 -16.16 6.53 -4.65
C ASN A 27 -15.37 6.05 -3.42
N ALA A 28 -15.55 4.80 -2.99
CA ALA A 28 -14.76 4.23 -1.89
C ALA A 28 -13.29 4.14 -2.30
N ARG A 29 -13.03 3.65 -3.52
CA ARG A 29 -11.69 3.56 -4.11
C ARG A 29 -11.04 4.93 -4.30
N ALA A 30 -11.77 5.90 -4.87
CA ALA A 30 -11.29 7.26 -5.02
C ALA A 30 -10.95 7.91 -3.66
N SER A 31 -11.77 7.64 -2.64
CA SER A 31 -11.54 8.16 -1.28
C SER A 31 -10.29 7.56 -0.64
N PHE A 32 -10.04 6.25 -0.83
CA PHE A 32 -8.79 5.62 -0.41
C PHE A 32 -7.57 6.30 -1.06
N LEU A 33 -7.57 6.48 -2.39
CA LEU A 33 -6.46 7.13 -3.10
C LEU A 33 -6.21 8.57 -2.60
N LEU A 34 -7.27 9.34 -2.34
CA LEU A 34 -7.14 10.68 -1.78
C LEU A 34 -6.54 10.67 -0.37
N LYS A 35 -7.00 9.75 0.51
CA LYS A 35 -6.49 9.63 1.88
C LYS A 35 -5.01 9.31 1.92
N ILE A 36 -4.54 8.35 1.11
CA ILE A 36 -3.12 7.96 1.12
C ILE A 36 -2.20 9.03 0.54
N VAL A 37 -2.67 9.77 -0.49
CA VAL A 37 -1.91 10.89 -1.07
C VAL A 37 -1.83 12.04 -0.08
N ASP A 38 -2.89 12.30 0.67
CA ASP A 38 -2.86 13.29 1.75
C ASP A 38 -1.93 12.84 2.89
N ASP A 39 -2.08 11.63 3.43
CA ASP A 39 -1.23 11.14 4.53
C ASP A 39 0.26 11.17 4.15
N ILE A 40 0.64 10.64 2.99
CA ILE A 40 2.05 10.55 2.61
C ILE A 40 2.68 11.93 2.42
N LYS A 41 1.95 12.89 1.85
CA LYS A 41 2.43 14.27 1.66
C LYS A 41 2.61 14.99 3.00
N ASN A 42 1.70 14.78 3.94
CA ASN A 42 1.81 15.40 5.26
C ASN A 42 2.93 14.77 6.10
N ARG A 43 3.09 13.45 6.03
CA ARG A 43 4.08 12.70 6.80
C ARG A 43 5.52 12.90 6.30
N PHE A 44 5.68 13.18 5.01
CA PHE A 44 6.99 13.26 4.36
C PHE A 44 7.13 14.54 3.50
N SER A 45 6.58 15.67 3.96
CA SER A 45 6.49 16.93 3.20
C SER A 45 7.81 17.41 2.59
N ASP A 46 8.92 17.11 3.27
CA ASP A 46 10.25 17.61 2.92
C ASP A 46 11.11 16.56 2.21
N LYS A 47 10.54 15.40 1.88
CA LYS A 47 11.26 14.27 1.26
C LYS A 47 10.82 14.07 -0.19
N LYS A 48 11.65 13.39 -0.97
CA LYS A 48 11.27 13.00 -2.34
C LYS A 48 10.36 11.78 -2.29
N ILE A 49 9.10 11.99 -2.67
CA ILE A 49 8.07 10.96 -2.73
C ILE A 49 7.91 10.49 -4.18
N SER A 50 7.83 9.19 -4.40
CA SER A 50 7.48 8.61 -5.71
C SER A 50 6.61 7.38 -5.53
N PHE A 51 5.70 7.11 -6.47
CA PHE A 51 5.03 5.81 -6.52
C PHE A 51 6.07 4.73 -6.82
N PHE A 52 5.88 3.55 -6.26
CA PHE A 52 6.67 2.38 -6.61
C PHE A 52 5.88 1.50 -7.58
N TYR A 53 6.55 0.98 -8.60
CA TYR A 53 5.95 0.11 -9.60
C TYR A 53 6.46 -1.32 -9.36
N PRO A 54 5.72 -2.13 -8.58
CA PRO A 54 6.06 -3.53 -8.42
C PRO A 54 5.88 -4.27 -9.74
N LYS A 55 6.65 -5.34 -9.93
CA LYS A 55 6.51 -6.21 -11.10
C LYS A 55 5.18 -6.95 -11.01
N ILE A 56 4.12 -6.35 -11.53
CA ILE A 56 2.80 -6.94 -11.66
C ILE A 56 2.59 -7.33 -13.12
N GLY A 57 2.35 -8.61 -13.38
CA GLY A 57 2.01 -9.11 -14.71
C GLY A 57 3.08 -8.80 -15.77
N SER A 58 2.64 -8.33 -16.93
CA SER A 58 3.44 -8.10 -18.14
C SER A 58 4.04 -6.68 -18.26
N ALA A 59 3.85 -5.82 -17.25
CA ALA A 59 3.90 -4.37 -17.43
C ALA A 59 5.22 -3.68 -17.04
N ILE A 60 6.34 -4.41 -16.87
CA ILE A 60 7.63 -3.76 -16.60
C ILE A 60 8.71 -4.41 -17.47
N LEU A 61 9.19 -3.65 -18.46
CA LEU A 61 10.41 -3.97 -19.19
C LEU A 61 11.61 -3.84 -18.23
N VAL A 62 12.64 -4.67 -18.41
CA VAL A 62 13.81 -4.74 -17.51
C VAL A 62 14.48 -3.38 -17.28
N GLU A 63 14.34 -2.44 -18.21
CA GLU A 63 15.01 -1.13 -18.21
C GLU A 63 14.16 0.04 -17.69
N GLU A 64 12.89 -0.18 -17.32
CA GLU A 64 12.03 0.92 -16.85
C GLU A 64 12.28 1.29 -15.38
N ASN A 65 12.22 2.58 -15.10
CA ASN A 65 12.28 3.10 -13.73
C ASN A 65 11.13 2.51 -12.90
N ARG A 66 11.47 1.85 -11.79
CA ARG A 66 10.49 1.24 -10.88
C ARG A 66 9.82 2.25 -9.94
N SER A 67 9.98 3.54 -10.22
CA SER A 67 9.33 4.61 -9.50
C SER A 67 9.06 5.83 -10.37
N GLY A 68 8.06 6.61 -10.00
CA GLY A 68 7.70 7.82 -10.73
C GLY A 68 6.55 8.59 -10.10
N ASN A 69 6.11 9.64 -10.79
CA ASN A 69 5.14 10.61 -10.27
C ASN A 69 3.69 10.34 -10.70
N SER A 70 3.48 9.39 -11.60
CA SER A 70 2.16 8.97 -12.07
C SER A 70 1.78 7.61 -11.49
N LEU A 71 0.51 7.39 -11.21
CA LEU A 71 0.00 6.08 -10.80
C LEU A 71 -0.49 5.31 -12.04
N PRO A 72 0.11 4.16 -12.41
CA PRO A 72 -0.38 3.28 -13.47
C PRO A 72 -1.82 2.83 -13.21
N LEU A 73 -2.58 2.57 -14.28
CA LEU A 73 -4.00 2.23 -14.20
C LEU A 73 -4.26 0.97 -13.34
N GLU A 74 -3.38 -0.02 -13.45
CA GLU A 74 -3.40 -1.24 -12.64
C GLU A 74 -3.27 -0.93 -11.15
N LEU A 75 -2.41 0.03 -10.79
CA LEU A 75 -2.26 0.46 -9.42
C LEU A 75 -3.43 1.34 -8.98
N ILE A 76 -4.02 2.16 -9.86
CA ILE A 76 -5.24 2.93 -9.52
C ILE A 76 -6.35 1.99 -9.02
N ALA A 77 -6.47 0.77 -9.55
CA ALA A 77 -7.44 -0.23 -9.11
C ALA A 77 -6.94 -1.19 -8.00
N SER A 78 -5.67 -1.12 -7.58
CA SER A 78 -5.05 -2.07 -6.65
C SER A 78 -5.31 -1.75 -5.18
N GLU A 79 -5.80 -2.70 -4.38
CA GLU A 79 -5.99 -2.53 -2.94
C GLU A 79 -4.69 -2.21 -2.15
N VAL A 80 -3.53 -2.34 -2.78
CA VAL A 80 -2.23 -1.96 -2.21
C VAL A 80 -1.51 -0.98 -3.13
N ILE A 81 -1.07 0.15 -2.56
CA ILE A 81 -0.31 1.20 -3.26
C ILE A 81 1.03 1.43 -2.57
N PRO A 82 2.13 1.04 -3.22
CA PRO A 82 3.46 1.27 -2.67
C PRO A 82 4.06 2.60 -3.15
N PHE A 83 4.86 3.22 -2.29
CA PHE A 83 5.62 4.43 -2.54
C PHE A 83 7.06 4.26 -2.07
N THR A 84 7.98 4.95 -2.72
CA THR A 84 9.32 5.15 -2.20
C THR A 84 9.44 6.56 -1.61
N ILE A 85 10.17 6.63 -0.50
CA ILE A 85 10.58 7.88 0.14
C ILE A 85 12.10 7.93 0.10
N ASN A 86 12.65 8.99 -0.47
CA ASN A 86 14.09 9.22 -0.50
C ASN A 86 14.40 10.49 0.30
N ASP A 87 15.24 10.35 1.33
CA ASP A 87 15.68 11.44 2.22
C ASP A 87 17.11 11.94 1.92
N GLY A 88 17.68 11.52 0.78
CA GLY A 88 19.03 11.83 0.34
C GLY A 88 20.05 10.74 0.67
N ASN A 89 19.83 9.95 1.73
CA ASN A 89 20.76 8.92 2.18
C ASN A 89 20.23 7.51 1.99
N ALA A 90 18.93 7.31 2.20
CA ALA A 90 18.29 6.02 2.11
C ALA A 90 16.97 6.08 1.35
N ILE A 91 16.52 4.90 0.92
CA ILE A 91 15.20 4.70 0.34
C ILE A 91 14.39 3.86 1.33
N SER A 92 13.24 4.38 1.75
CA SER A 92 12.22 3.64 2.49
C SER A 92 11.06 3.26 1.55
N LEU A 93 10.38 2.16 1.87
CA LEU A 93 9.21 1.69 1.13
C LEU A 93 7.96 1.85 2.01
N ILE A 94 6.97 2.60 1.53
CA ILE A 94 5.70 2.82 2.23
C ILE A 94 4.60 2.07 1.47
N PHE A 95 3.88 1.19 2.15
CA PHE A 95 2.80 0.38 1.61
C PHE A 95 1.48 0.80 2.21
N TYR A 96 0.60 1.42 1.43
CA TYR A 96 -0.76 1.66 1.87
C TYR A 96 -1.66 0.52 1.40
N ALA A 97 -2.35 -0.13 2.34
CA ALA A 97 -3.30 -1.20 2.05
C ALA A 97 -4.70 -0.80 2.48
N ASN A 98 -5.66 -0.86 1.56
CA ASN A 98 -7.08 -0.64 1.84
C ASN A 98 -7.72 -1.89 2.46
N GLN A 99 -7.13 -2.41 3.53
CA GLN A 99 -7.53 -3.65 4.17
C GLN A 99 -7.44 -3.51 5.68
N SER A 100 -8.47 -3.95 6.40
CA SER A 100 -8.46 -3.99 7.86
C SER A 100 -7.32 -4.83 8.44
N PHE A 101 -6.80 -4.39 9.58
CA PHE A 101 -5.77 -5.09 10.30
C PHE A 101 -6.28 -6.44 10.83
N SER A 102 -5.47 -7.47 10.61
CA SER A 102 -5.52 -8.76 11.25
C SER A 102 -4.12 -9.36 11.20
N LEU A 103 -3.79 -10.29 12.09
CA LEU A 103 -2.53 -11.03 12.02
C LEU A 103 -2.25 -11.60 10.60
N ASP A 104 -3.25 -12.17 9.94
CA ASP A 104 -3.09 -12.78 8.61
C ASP A 104 -2.90 -11.74 7.50
N SER A 105 -3.74 -10.70 7.45
CA SER A 105 -3.60 -9.64 6.45
C SER A 105 -2.26 -8.92 6.58
N TYR A 106 -1.82 -8.63 7.81
CA TYR A 106 -0.55 -7.99 8.05
C TYR A 106 0.64 -8.88 7.65
N LYS A 107 0.63 -10.19 7.97
CA LYS A 107 1.67 -11.13 7.50
C LYS A 107 1.78 -11.18 5.98
N LYS A 108 0.65 -11.16 5.26
CA LYS A 108 0.64 -11.12 3.79
C LYS A 108 1.24 -9.83 3.25
N LEU A 109 0.90 -8.68 3.85
CA LEU A 109 1.48 -7.38 3.47
C LEU A 109 2.99 -7.30 3.76
N ILE A 110 3.47 -7.91 4.85
CA ILE A 110 4.92 -8.05 5.10
C ILE A 110 5.57 -8.87 3.98
N ALA A 111 5.01 -10.03 3.63
CA ALA A 111 5.55 -10.85 2.54
C ALA A 111 5.58 -10.09 1.20
N TYR A 112 4.51 -9.38 0.84
CA TYR A 112 4.45 -8.60 -0.40
C TYR A 112 5.46 -7.45 -0.42
N SER A 113 5.57 -6.70 0.69
CA SER A 113 6.52 -5.59 0.77
C SER A 113 7.97 -6.04 0.70
N LEU A 114 8.33 -7.14 1.35
CA LEU A 114 9.66 -7.76 1.24
C LEU A 114 9.95 -8.27 -0.17
N GLN A 115 8.97 -8.89 -0.84
CA GLN A 115 9.12 -9.32 -2.22
C GLN A 115 9.35 -8.12 -3.16
N PHE A 116 8.57 -7.06 -2.97
CA PHE A 116 8.62 -5.86 -3.81
C PHE A 116 9.92 -5.08 -3.61
N SER A 117 10.37 -4.95 -2.36
CA SER A 117 11.63 -4.29 -2.02
C SER A 117 12.85 -5.05 -2.54
N SER A 118 12.77 -6.38 -2.60
CA SER A 118 13.90 -7.25 -2.99
C SER A 118 15.19 -6.94 -2.20
N GLY A 119 15.07 -6.51 -0.94
CA GLY A 119 16.20 -6.15 -0.07
C GLY A 119 16.85 -4.80 -0.36
N LEU A 120 16.26 -3.96 -1.20
CA LEU A 120 16.82 -2.65 -1.58
C LEU A 120 16.57 -1.54 -0.55
N VAL A 121 15.79 -1.80 0.49
CA VAL A 121 15.39 -0.81 1.51
C VAL A 121 15.64 -1.36 2.89
N GLN A 122 16.01 -0.49 3.82
CA GLN A 122 16.21 -0.84 5.23
C GLN A 122 14.92 -0.70 6.04
N GLU A 123 14.03 0.21 5.63
CA GLU A 123 12.76 0.49 6.30
C GLU A 123 11.57 0.21 5.36
N ILE A 124 10.58 -0.50 5.89
CA ILE A 124 9.29 -0.75 5.27
C ILE A 124 8.20 -0.28 6.24
N ARG A 125 7.34 0.64 5.82
CA ARG A 125 6.17 1.06 6.60
C ARG A 125 4.90 0.56 5.95
N ILE A 126 4.00 -0.07 6.70
CA ILE A 126 2.76 -0.64 6.18
C ILE A 126 1.57 0.07 6.84
N GLY A 127 0.86 0.86 6.06
CA GLY A 127 -0.31 1.62 6.46
C GLY A 127 -1.59 0.82 6.25
N MET A 128 -2.39 0.68 7.29
CA MET A 128 -3.71 0.04 7.27
C MET A 128 -4.75 1.00 7.89
N PRO A 129 -6.01 1.05 7.43
CA PRO A 129 -6.98 2.07 7.84
C PRO A 129 -7.34 2.05 9.33
N ASP A 130 -7.17 0.92 10.00
CA ASP A 130 -7.64 0.68 11.37
C ASP A 130 -6.56 0.10 12.29
N TYR A 131 -5.29 0.14 11.89
CA TYR A 131 -4.21 -0.23 12.80
C TYR A 131 -4.22 0.67 14.05
N ASN A 132 -4.08 0.05 15.21
CA ASN A 132 -4.09 0.75 16.50
C ASN A 132 -3.08 0.05 17.42
N PRO A 133 -1.99 0.70 17.82
CA PRO A 133 -0.96 0.08 18.66
C PRO A 133 -1.52 -0.56 19.95
N THR A 134 -2.46 0.10 20.63
CA THR A 134 -3.07 -0.39 21.87
C THR A 134 -3.81 -1.72 21.68
N LYS A 135 -4.33 -1.99 20.48
CA LYS A 135 -5.07 -3.22 20.18
C LYS A 135 -4.23 -4.25 19.44
N HIS A 136 -3.34 -3.80 18.57
CA HIS A 136 -2.78 -4.63 17.49
C HIS A 136 -1.26 -4.80 17.56
N GLU A 137 -0.55 -4.09 18.44
CA GLU A 137 0.92 -4.15 18.50
C GLU A 137 1.44 -5.57 18.79
N GLN A 138 0.78 -6.32 19.68
CA GLN A 138 1.16 -7.71 19.98
C GLN A 138 1.02 -8.61 18.75
N GLU A 139 -0.10 -8.51 18.02
CA GLU A 139 -0.31 -9.26 16.78
C GLU A 139 0.70 -8.86 15.69
N ALA A 140 1.02 -7.57 15.58
CA ALA A 140 2.02 -7.09 14.64
C ALA A 140 3.43 -7.64 14.96
N LYS A 141 3.80 -7.74 16.24
CA LYS A 141 5.05 -8.38 16.68
C LYS A 141 5.07 -9.86 16.34
N ILE A 142 3.96 -10.58 16.58
CA ILE A 142 3.82 -12.01 16.20
C ILE A 142 3.95 -12.18 14.68
N ALA A 143 3.34 -11.30 13.89
CA ALA A 143 3.50 -11.30 12.43
C ALA A 143 4.98 -11.15 12.04
N ARG A 144 5.68 -10.16 12.62
CA ARG A 144 7.10 -9.88 12.35
C ARG A 144 8.02 -11.06 12.67
N MET A 145 7.73 -11.84 13.71
CA MET A 145 8.52 -13.01 14.10
C MET A 145 8.56 -14.11 13.03
N HIS A 146 7.56 -14.19 12.15
CA HIS A 146 7.55 -15.14 11.02
C HIS A 146 8.58 -14.80 9.94
N PHE A 147 9.18 -13.61 10.00
CA PHE A 147 10.18 -13.10 9.07
C PHE A 147 11.48 -12.76 9.80
N SER A 148 11.80 -13.44 10.90
CA SER A 148 12.94 -13.13 11.78
C SER A 148 14.32 -13.18 11.09
N ASN A 149 14.42 -13.84 9.94
CA ASN A 149 15.62 -13.87 9.09
C ASN A 149 15.80 -12.64 8.19
N ARG A 150 14.90 -11.66 8.29
CA ARG A 150 14.91 -10.40 7.54
C ARG A 150 15.43 -9.29 8.42
N GLU A 151 16.33 -8.47 7.91
CA GLU A 151 16.94 -7.36 8.65
C GLU A 151 16.14 -6.05 8.52
N GLU A 152 15.21 -5.98 7.56
CA GLU A 152 14.39 -4.79 7.36
C GLU A 152 13.57 -4.44 8.61
N GLU A 153 13.57 -3.16 8.98
CA GLU A 153 12.65 -2.61 9.95
C GLU A 153 11.26 -2.52 9.30
N ILE A 154 10.26 -3.15 9.93
CA ILE A 154 8.90 -3.21 9.38
C ILE A 154 7.92 -2.64 10.40
N ILE A 155 7.32 -1.49 10.06
CA ILE A 155 6.55 -0.66 10.99
C ILE A 155 5.09 -0.58 10.50
N PRO A 156 4.11 -1.09 11.26
CA PRO A 156 2.70 -0.85 10.97
C PRO A 156 2.30 0.56 11.38
N PHE A 157 1.42 1.20 10.64
CA PHE A 157 0.81 2.48 11.02
C PHE A 157 -0.63 2.59 10.53
N SER A 158 -1.34 3.61 11.00
CA SER A 158 -2.65 3.97 10.45
C SER A 158 -2.56 5.25 9.61
N PHE A 159 -3.12 5.19 8.42
CA PHE A 159 -3.27 6.36 7.54
C PHE A 159 -4.60 7.09 7.74
N ASN A 160 -5.51 6.53 8.55
CA ASN A 160 -6.68 7.26 9.00
C ASN A 160 -6.31 8.07 10.24
N ARG A 161 -6.53 9.38 10.15
CA ARG A 161 -6.29 10.28 11.28
C ARG A 161 -7.22 9.91 12.44
N SER A 162 -6.65 9.80 13.63
CA SER A 162 -7.39 9.75 14.90
C SER A 162 -6.78 10.77 15.87
N MET A 163 -7.44 11.12 16.96
CA MET A 163 -6.82 12.03 17.95
C MET A 163 -5.47 11.51 18.48
N LEU A 164 -5.24 10.19 18.41
CA LEU A 164 -3.99 9.56 18.80
C LEU A 164 -2.88 9.69 17.74
N SER A 165 -3.22 9.92 16.46
CA SER A 165 -2.24 10.08 15.38
C SER A 165 -1.48 11.41 15.42
N PHE A 166 -1.79 12.29 16.39
CA PHE A 166 -1.05 13.53 16.64
C PHE A 166 0.10 13.35 17.66
N LEU A 167 0.29 12.13 18.19
CA LEU A 167 1.30 11.79 19.18
C LEU A 167 2.47 10.96 18.60
N GLU A 168 2.39 10.58 17.31
CA GLU A 168 3.40 9.83 16.54
C GLU A 168 4.10 10.75 15.53
#